data_AF-A0AAW2WI78-F1
#
_entry.id   AF-A0AAW2WI78-F1
#
_cell.length_a   1.000
_cell.length_b   1.000
_cell.length_c   1.000
_cell.angle_alpha   90.00
_cell.angle_beta   90.00
_cell.angle_gamma   90.00
#
_symmetry.space_group_name_H-M   'P 1'
#
loop_
_entity.id
_entity.type
_entity.pdbx_description
1 polymer ?
#
loop_
_entity_poly.entity_id
_entity_poly.type
_entity_poly.pdbx_seq_one_letter_code
_entity_poly.pdbx_strand_id
1 'polypeptide(L)'
;MSRHLWRVIVADRSSIWVDWIIHYQLRGTSIWTVSDRSGPWGWQKLVRLRYRKKKLVRLRVSLQPCLTYSVGSGNSFSLWHDPWHDLGPLILRFPLGPRHSATSSTAPLSMVIRDGKWHWPPITDMESIDITHSLSIIHGGQDRVIWTGPGTLFSSATAYDVFHPPGPKVEWSSLLVGSLKIPRHWFILWLAILGRLSTLVTALGHSLCIVSR
;
A
#
# COMPACT_ATOMS: atom_id res chain seq x y z
N MET A 1 5.12 8.04 5.15
CA MET A 1 5.43 6.84 4.35
C MET A 1 6.72 7.15 3.59
N SER A 2 7.68 6.23 3.45
CA SER A 2 9.03 6.59 2.99
C SER A 2 9.16 6.52 1.46
N ARG A 3 9.97 7.43 0.89
CA ARG A 3 10.45 7.40 -0.50
C ARG A 3 10.95 6.03 -0.96
N HIS A 4 11.44 5.20 -0.04
CA HIS A 4 11.87 3.82 -0.28
C HIS A 4 10.73 2.91 -0.76
N LEU A 5 9.53 3.04 -0.19
CA LEU A 5 8.38 2.23 -0.60
C LEU A 5 8.01 2.50 -2.06
N TRP A 6 8.00 3.78 -2.45
CA TRP A 6 7.76 4.18 -3.83
C TRP A 6 8.79 3.60 -4.79
N ARG A 7 10.08 3.66 -4.43
CA ARG A 7 11.15 3.08 -5.25
C ARG A 7 11.00 1.56 -5.42
N VAL A 8 10.49 0.85 -4.40
CA VAL A 8 10.15 -0.58 -4.53
C VAL A 8 8.96 -0.80 -5.45
N ILE A 9 7.90 0.02 -5.36
CA ILE A 9 6.71 -0.08 -6.22
C ILE A 9 7.06 0.17 -7.70
N VAL A 10 7.86 1.20 -7.98
CA VAL A 10 8.31 1.54 -9.35
C VAL A 10 9.45 0.63 -9.83
N ALA A 11 9.92 -0.29 -8.98
CA ALA A 11 11.05 -1.17 -9.25
C ALA A 11 12.34 -0.41 -9.68
N ASP A 12 12.64 0.72 -9.04
CA ASP A 12 13.81 1.56 -9.32
C ASP A 12 15.12 0.84 -8.95
N ARG A 13 15.73 0.18 -9.94
CA ARG A 13 16.99 -0.59 -9.81
C ARG A 13 18.23 0.29 -9.60
N SER A 14 18.12 1.63 -9.61
CA SER A 14 19.27 2.51 -9.28
C SER A 14 19.72 2.38 -7.83
N SER A 15 18.87 1.87 -6.96
CA SER A 15 19.16 1.64 -5.54
C SER A 15 19.49 0.17 -5.32
N ILE A 16 20.73 -0.14 -4.92
CA ILE A 16 21.19 -1.50 -4.57
C ILE A 16 20.23 -2.16 -3.56
N TRP A 17 19.71 -1.36 -2.62
CA TRP A 17 18.74 -1.84 -1.64
C TRP A 17 17.40 -2.26 -2.26
N VAL A 18 16.95 -1.56 -3.29
CA VAL A 18 15.71 -1.90 -4.02
C VAL A 18 15.95 -3.14 -4.88
N ASP A 19 17.08 -3.17 -5.59
CA ASP A 19 17.49 -4.31 -6.40
C ASP A 19 17.57 -5.60 -5.57
N TRP A 20 18.20 -5.51 -4.39
CA TRP A 20 18.26 -6.62 -3.44
C TRP A 20 16.88 -7.06 -2.96
N ILE A 21 15.95 -6.13 -2.67
CA ILE A 21 14.58 -6.48 -2.27
C ILE A 21 13.88 -7.23 -3.40
N ILE A 22 13.93 -6.71 -4.63
CA ILE A 22 13.21 -7.32 -5.74
C ILE A 22 13.76 -8.72 -6.02
N HIS A 23 15.09 -8.86 -6.03
CA HIS A 23 15.73 -10.13 -6.37
C HIS A 23 15.60 -11.17 -5.24
N TYR A 24 15.88 -10.81 -3.99
CA TYR A 24 15.99 -11.79 -2.90
C TYR A 24 14.75 -11.92 -2.02
N GLN A 25 13.96 -10.85 -1.87
CA GLN A 25 12.75 -10.87 -1.03
C GLN A 25 11.49 -11.14 -1.83
N LEU A 26 11.26 -10.36 -2.89
CA LEU A 26 10.05 -10.49 -3.69
C LEU A 26 10.11 -11.71 -4.60
N ARG A 27 11.30 -12.11 -5.09
CA ARG A 27 11.51 -13.37 -5.83
C ARG A 27 10.52 -13.59 -6.98
N GLY A 28 10.26 -12.54 -7.76
CA GLY A 28 9.30 -12.58 -8.87
C GLY A 28 7.82 -12.43 -8.47
N THR A 29 7.54 -12.17 -7.18
CA THR A 29 6.25 -11.65 -6.71
C THR A 29 6.29 -10.12 -6.60
N SER A 30 5.20 -9.51 -6.18
CA SER A 30 5.13 -8.06 -5.96
C SER A 30 4.96 -7.73 -4.48
N ILE A 31 5.20 -6.47 -4.12
CA ILE A 31 4.86 -5.96 -2.78
C ILE A 31 3.37 -6.10 -2.46
N TRP A 32 2.53 -6.18 -3.49
CA TRP A 32 1.09 -6.34 -3.36
C TRP A 32 0.69 -7.74 -2.95
N THR A 33 1.48 -8.77 -3.24
CA THR A 33 1.08 -10.17 -3.06
C THR A 33 2.02 -10.97 -2.17
N VAL A 34 3.17 -10.40 -1.80
CA VAL A 34 4.16 -11.04 -0.93
C VAL A 34 3.52 -11.57 0.37
N SER A 35 3.80 -12.85 0.67
CA SER A 35 3.31 -13.50 1.89
C SER A 35 4.20 -13.20 3.10
N ASP A 36 3.60 -13.09 4.29
CA ASP A 36 4.26 -12.72 5.56
C ASP A 36 5.29 -13.77 6.08
N ARG A 37 5.51 -14.87 5.35
CA ARG A 37 6.25 -16.05 5.84
C ARG A 37 7.72 -16.14 5.41
N SER A 38 8.20 -15.32 4.48
CA SER A 38 9.59 -15.44 3.99
C SER A 38 10.32 -14.10 3.97
N GLY A 39 11.37 -13.98 4.78
CA GLY A 39 12.35 -12.89 4.66
C GLY A 39 13.26 -12.71 5.89
N PRO A 40 14.56 -12.39 5.69
CA PRO A 40 15.50 -11.98 6.73
C PRO A 40 14.97 -10.92 7.71
N TRP A 41 15.53 -10.88 8.93
CA TRP A 41 15.12 -10.00 10.04
C TRP A 41 14.96 -8.50 9.68
N GLY A 42 15.69 -7.98 8.70
CA GLY A 42 15.58 -6.60 8.21
C GLY A 42 14.31 -6.33 7.38
N TRP A 43 13.89 -7.29 6.54
CA TRP A 43 12.61 -7.25 5.81
C TRP A 43 11.44 -7.30 6.79
N GLN A 44 11.60 -8.18 7.78
CA GLN A 44 10.75 -8.17 8.94
C GLN A 44 10.75 -6.82 9.63
N LYS A 45 11.80 -6.00 9.76
CA LYS A 45 11.67 -4.66 10.39
C LYS A 45 10.86 -3.67 9.55
N LEU A 46 10.94 -3.77 8.22
CA LEU A 46 10.15 -2.97 7.27
C LEU A 46 8.67 -3.38 7.22
N VAL A 47 8.40 -4.67 7.43
CA VAL A 47 7.07 -5.30 7.47
C VAL A 47 6.49 -5.42 8.91
N ARG A 48 7.32 -5.51 9.97
CA ARG A 48 7.01 -5.72 11.41
C ARG A 48 6.72 -4.40 12.14
N LEU A 49 5.92 -3.53 11.55
CA LEU A 49 5.20 -2.56 12.38
C LEU A 49 3.91 -3.21 12.87
N ARG A 50 4.04 -4.15 13.85
CA ARG A 50 3.06 -4.82 14.76
C ARG A 50 1.59 -5.08 14.34
N TYR A 51 1.18 -4.75 13.12
CA TYR A 51 -0.16 -4.79 12.53
C TYR A 51 -0.09 -5.45 11.14
N ARG A 52 0.44 -6.68 11.10
CA ARG A 52 0.87 -7.41 9.89
C ARG A 52 -0.16 -7.50 8.77
N LYS A 53 -1.43 -7.84 9.08
CA LYS A 53 -2.50 -7.87 8.07
C LYS A 53 -3.10 -6.48 7.83
N LYS A 54 -3.39 -5.73 8.91
CA LYS A 54 -4.04 -4.42 8.80
C LYS A 54 -3.22 -3.41 7.99
N LYS A 55 -1.88 -3.46 8.04
CA LYS A 55 -1.02 -2.53 7.31
C LYS A 55 -0.85 -2.88 5.82
N LEU A 56 -0.70 -4.16 5.46
CA LEU A 56 -0.67 -4.57 4.05
C LEU A 56 -2.05 -4.39 3.40
N VAL A 57 -3.11 -4.68 4.14
CA VAL A 57 -4.48 -4.36 3.71
C VAL A 57 -4.65 -2.86 3.58
N ARG A 58 -4.19 -2.02 4.52
CA ARG A 58 -4.18 -0.56 4.36
C ARG A 58 -3.34 -0.09 3.17
N LEU A 59 -2.19 -0.74 2.90
CA LEU A 59 -1.37 -0.45 1.73
C LEU A 59 -2.19 -0.66 0.45
N ARG A 60 -2.83 -1.82 0.31
CA ARG A 60 -3.67 -2.16 -0.83
C ARG A 60 -4.87 -1.21 -0.92
N VAL A 61 -5.64 -1.05 0.16
CA VAL A 61 -6.88 -0.28 0.16
C VAL A 61 -6.65 1.22 -0.02
N SER A 62 -5.61 1.79 0.60
CA SER A 62 -5.38 3.23 0.56
C SER A 62 -4.51 3.67 -0.62
N LEU A 63 -3.47 2.91 -0.97
CA LEU A 63 -2.47 3.36 -1.94
C LEU A 63 -2.67 2.81 -3.34
N GLN A 64 -3.18 1.58 -3.50
CA GLN A 64 -3.45 1.02 -4.83
C GLN A 64 -4.38 1.89 -5.68
N PRO A 65 -5.46 2.51 -5.15
CA PRO A 65 -6.32 3.40 -5.94
C PRO A 65 -5.61 4.69 -6.40
N CYS A 66 -4.51 5.06 -5.75
CA CYS A 66 -3.70 6.23 -6.10
C CYS A 66 -2.60 5.91 -7.12
N LEU A 67 -2.60 4.69 -7.67
CA LEU A 67 -1.61 4.23 -8.63
C LEU A 67 -2.29 3.76 -9.91
N THR A 68 -1.79 4.24 -11.04
CA THR A 68 -2.18 3.76 -12.35
C THR A 68 -0.99 3.07 -13.00
N TYR A 69 -1.22 1.85 -13.47
CA TYR A 69 -0.22 1.03 -14.16
C TYR A 69 -0.44 1.19 -15.65
N SER A 70 0.47 1.93 -16.30
CA SER A 70 0.48 2.08 -17.75
C SER A 70 1.27 0.91 -18.35
N VAL A 71 0.55 0.01 -19.02
CA VAL A 71 1.11 -1.18 -19.66
C VAL A 71 1.78 -0.78 -20.97
N GLY A 72 3.08 -1.05 -21.09
CA GLY A 72 3.85 -0.89 -22.33
C GLY A 72 4.30 -2.26 -22.82
N SER A 73 5.58 -2.56 -22.69
CA SER A 73 6.19 -3.83 -23.08
C SER A 73 5.74 -5.06 -22.26
N GLY A 74 5.25 -4.85 -21.04
CA GLY A 74 4.93 -5.91 -20.07
C GLY A 74 6.13 -6.60 -19.43
N ASN A 75 7.37 -6.19 -19.70
CA ASN A 75 8.57 -6.84 -19.17
C ASN A 75 8.85 -6.50 -17.70
N SER A 76 8.39 -5.34 -17.22
CA SER A 76 8.65 -4.88 -15.86
C SER A 76 7.56 -5.29 -14.87
N PHE A 77 6.37 -5.58 -15.38
CA PHE A 77 5.22 -5.98 -14.56
C PHE A 77 5.07 -7.48 -14.49
N SER A 78 4.69 -7.96 -13.31
CA SER A 78 4.27 -9.34 -13.11
C SER A 78 2.83 -9.53 -13.59
N LEU A 79 2.61 -10.57 -14.39
CA LEU A 79 1.29 -10.96 -14.88
C LEU A 79 0.29 -11.16 -13.74
N TRP A 80 0.72 -11.83 -12.68
CA TRP A 80 -0.15 -12.29 -11.60
C TRP A 80 -0.10 -11.42 -10.35
N HIS A 81 1.01 -10.74 -10.12
CA HIS A 81 1.28 -10.10 -8.84
C HIS A 81 1.12 -8.58 -8.85
N ASP A 82 1.24 -7.91 -9.99
CA ASP A 82 1.06 -6.46 -10.06
C ASP A 82 -0.40 -6.07 -10.36
N PRO A 83 -0.92 -4.97 -9.78
CA PRO A 83 -2.29 -4.52 -9.98
C PRO A 83 -2.42 -3.71 -11.27
N TRP A 84 -2.00 -4.28 -12.40
CA TRP A 84 -2.12 -3.66 -13.73
C TRP A 84 -3.53 -3.78 -14.34
N HIS A 85 -4.35 -4.65 -13.76
CA HIS A 85 -5.73 -4.93 -14.16
C HIS A 85 -6.72 -4.35 -13.13
N ASP A 86 -7.93 -4.01 -13.55
CA ASP A 86 -8.97 -3.41 -12.70
C ASP A 86 -9.40 -4.33 -11.54
N LEU A 87 -9.22 -5.63 -11.72
CA LEU A 87 -9.44 -6.67 -10.70
C LEU A 87 -8.34 -6.68 -9.62
N GLY A 88 -7.33 -5.81 -9.72
CA GLY A 88 -6.14 -5.81 -8.88
C GLY A 88 -5.17 -6.94 -9.22
N PRO A 89 -4.32 -7.36 -8.27
CA PRO A 89 -3.38 -8.46 -8.49
C PRO A 89 -4.13 -9.77 -8.74
N LEU A 90 -4.03 -10.29 -9.97
CA LEU A 90 -4.83 -11.42 -10.43
C LEU A 90 -4.67 -12.67 -9.56
N ILE A 91 -3.49 -12.92 -8.98
CA ILE A 91 -3.24 -14.07 -8.10
C ILE A 91 -4.12 -14.08 -6.84
N LEU A 92 -4.59 -12.91 -6.39
CA LEU A 92 -5.41 -12.79 -5.19
C LEU A 92 -6.86 -13.22 -5.45
N ARG A 93 -7.35 -13.05 -6.68
CA ARG A 93 -8.70 -13.43 -7.11
C ARG A 93 -8.72 -14.80 -7.77
N PHE A 94 -7.67 -15.13 -8.53
CA PHE A 94 -7.52 -16.38 -9.27
C PHE A 94 -6.24 -17.11 -8.83
N PRO A 95 -6.23 -17.73 -7.64
CA PRO A 95 -5.03 -18.39 -7.10
C PRO A 95 -4.57 -19.59 -7.94
N LEU A 96 -5.48 -20.21 -8.70
CA LEU A 96 -5.18 -21.27 -9.66
C LEU A 96 -4.95 -20.75 -11.09
N GLY A 97 -5.12 -19.45 -11.32
CA GLY A 97 -4.98 -18.80 -12.62
C GLY A 97 -3.69 -19.14 -13.36
N PRO A 98 -2.49 -19.13 -12.73
CA PRO A 98 -1.26 -19.54 -13.40
C PRO A 98 -1.34 -20.96 -13.97
N ARG A 99 -1.90 -21.91 -13.21
CA ARG A 99 -2.07 -23.29 -13.68
C ARG A 99 -3.09 -23.40 -14.80
N HIS A 100 -4.24 -22.73 -14.68
CA HIS A 100 -5.33 -22.78 -15.66
C HIS A 100 -4.99 -22.10 -16.99
N SER A 101 -4.03 -21.17 -16.98
CA SER A 101 -3.53 -20.45 -18.15
C SER A 101 -2.21 -21.01 -18.69
N ALA A 102 -1.69 -22.10 -18.12
CA ALA A 102 -0.37 -22.65 -18.42
C ALA A 102 0.77 -21.60 -18.33
N THR A 103 0.69 -20.69 -17.36
CA THR A 103 1.71 -19.67 -17.08
C THR A 103 2.39 -19.91 -15.72
N SER A 104 3.59 -19.37 -15.55
CA SER A 104 4.24 -19.33 -14.23
C SER A 104 3.59 -18.28 -13.34
N SER A 105 3.52 -18.53 -12.02
CA SER A 105 3.10 -17.51 -11.05
C SER A 105 4.01 -16.28 -11.08
N THR A 106 5.29 -16.45 -11.45
CA THR A 106 6.27 -15.36 -11.59
C THR A 106 6.39 -14.85 -13.03
N ALA A 107 5.46 -15.23 -13.92
CA ALA A 107 5.52 -14.82 -15.32
C ALA A 107 5.46 -13.29 -15.47
N PRO A 108 6.25 -12.70 -16.39
CA PRO A 108 6.10 -11.31 -16.77
C PRO A 108 4.81 -11.11 -17.56
N LEU A 109 4.26 -9.90 -17.52
CA LEU A 109 3.07 -9.51 -18.27
C LEU A 109 3.28 -9.61 -19.78
N SER A 110 4.53 -9.45 -20.25
CA SER A 110 4.90 -9.63 -21.65
C SER A 110 4.62 -11.02 -22.20
N MET A 111 4.43 -12.04 -21.35
CA MET A 111 4.07 -13.39 -21.80
C MET A 111 2.71 -13.44 -22.52
N VAL A 112 1.80 -12.51 -22.21
CA VAL A 112 0.47 -12.39 -22.81
C VAL A 112 0.33 -11.17 -23.71
N ILE A 113 1.45 -10.53 -24.10
CA ILE A 113 1.47 -9.39 -25.00
C ILE A 113 2.34 -9.74 -26.22
N ARG A 114 1.76 -9.64 -27.42
CA ARG A 114 2.53 -9.75 -28.69
C ARG A 114 2.08 -8.66 -29.64
N ASP A 115 3.03 -8.01 -30.29
CA ASP A 115 2.78 -6.94 -31.27
C ASP A 115 1.81 -5.85 -30.77
N GLY A 116 1.93 -5.48 -29.48
CA GLY A 116 1.09 -4.47 -28.84
C GLY A 116 -0.36 -4.90 -28.60
N LYS A 117 -0.65 -6.20 -28.71
CA LYS A 117 -1.99 -6.77 -28.50
C LYS A 117 -1.96 -7.83 -27.40
N TRP A 118 -3.10 -8.01 -26.75
CA TRP A 118 -3.29 -9.07 -25.79
C TRP A 118 -3.43 -10.42 -26.48
N HIS A 119 -2.57 -11.35 -26.11
CA HIS A 119 -2.58 -12.75 -26.51
C HIS A 119 -2.70 -13.61 -25.26
N TRP A 120 -3.88 -13.53 -24.63
CA TRP A 120 -4.17 -14.33 -23.45
C TRP A 120 -4.31 -15.81 -23.83
N PRO A 121 -3.69 -16.75 -23.09
CA PRO A 121 -3.84 -18.18 -23.36
C PRO A 121 -5.30 -18.63 -23.17
N PRO A 122 -5.71 -19.74 -23.80
CA PRO A 122 -7.05 -20.27 -23.64
C PRO A 122 -7.38 -20.48 -22.16
N ILE A 123 -8.47 -19.87 -21.72
CA ILE A 123 -8.92 -19.97 -20.35
C ILE A 123 -9.66 -21.30 -20.20
N THR A 124 -9.12 -22.20 -19.39
CA THR A 124 -9.75 -23.50 -19.10
C THR A 124 -10.88 -23.38 -18.07
N ASP A 125 -10.92 -22.27 -17.33
CA ASP A 125 -11.77 -22.08 -16.14
C ASP A 125 -12.66 -20.85 -16.29
N MET A 126 -13.98 -21.05 -16.23
CA MET A 126 -14.98 -20.01 -16.43
C MET A 126 -14.79 -18.81 -15.50
N GLU A 127 -14.27 -19.00 -14.29
CA GLU A 127 -14.05 -17.90 -13.34
C GLU A 127 -12.99 -16.91 -13.86
N SER A 128 -11.98 -17.39 -14.58
CA SER A 128 -10.91 -16.52 -15.09
C SER A 128 -11.25 -15.78 -16.38
N ILE A 129 -12.42 -16.03 -16.99
CA ILE A 129 -12.90 -15.31 -18.18
C ILE A 129 -13.07 -13.81 -17.91
N ASP A 130 -13.38 -13.42 -16.67
CA ASP A 130 -13.46 -12.02 -16.25
C ASP A 130 -12.18 -11.21 -16.59
N ILE A 131 -11.02 -11.88 -16.63
CA ILE A 131 -9.74 -11.23 -16.96
C ILE A 131 -9.75 -10.74 -18.41
N THR A 132 -10.26 -11.53 -19.36
CA THR A 132 -10.22 -11.15 -20.78
C THR A 132 -11.27 -10.10 -21.14
N HIS A 133 -12.29 -9.91 -20.30
CA HIS A 133 -13.36 -8.93 -20.53
C HIS A 133 -12.94 -7.48 -20.26
N SER A 134 -11.90 -7.25 -19.45
CA SER A 134 -11.52 -5.90 -18.97
C SER A 134 -10.02 -5.64 -19.09
N LEU A 135 -9.41 -6.07 -20.20
CA LEU A 135 -8.00 -5.85 -20.47
C LEU A 135 -7.71 -4.36 -20.73
N SER A 136 -6.69 -3.84 -20.05
CA SER A 136 -6.28 -2.44 -20.17
C SER A 136 -5.65 -2.11 -21.52
N ILE A 137 -5.64 -0.83 -21.88
CA ILE A 137 -5.00 -0.36 -23.12
C ILE A 137 -3.48 -0.52 -22.99
N ILE A 138 -2.84 -1.07 -24.03
CA ILE A 138 -1.39 -1.14 -24.14
C ILE A 138 -0.89 0.16 -24.79
N HIS A 139 -0.12 0.95 -24.05
CA HIS A 139 0.35 2.28 -24.46
C HIS A 139 1.64 2.24 -25.30
N GLY A 140 2.24 1.05 -25.48
CA GLY A 140 3.55 0.89 -26.12
C GLY A 140 4.70 1.44 -25.27
N GLY A 141 5.94 1.18 -25.70
CA GLY A 141 7.14 1.61 -24.96
C GLY A 141 7.39 0.82 -23.67
N GLN A 142 7.94 1.48 -22.64
CA GLN A 142 8.24 0.87 -21.34
C GLN A 142 7.07 0.98 -20.37
N ASP A 143 6.94 -0.01 -19.49
CA ASP A 143 5.94 -0.03 -18.43
C ASP A 143 6.17 1.08 -17.41
N ARG A 144 5.10 1.71 -16.91
CA ARG A 144 5.21 2.84 -15.98
C ARG A 144 4.15 2.77 -14.89
N VAL A 145 4.57 3.05 -13.66
CA VAL A 145 3.65 3.29 -12.53
C VAL A 145 3.50 4.80 -12.34
N ILE A 146 2.28 5.28 -12.46
CA ILE A 146 1.91 6.69 -12.41
C ILE A 146 1.17 6.94 -11.10
N TRP A 147 1.56 8.00 -10.39
CA TRP A 147 0.83 8.47 -9.21
C TRP A 147 -0.39 9.29 -9.64
N THR A 148 -1.57 8.87 -9.20
CA THR A 148 -2.87 9.53 -9.44
C THR A 148 -3.57 9.92 -8.15
N GLY A 149 -2.89 9.76 -7.01
CA GLY A 149 -3.37 10.27 -5.72
C GLY A 149 -3.26 11.79 -5.59
N PRO A 150 -3.43 12.32 -4.36
CA PRO A 150 -3.34 13.76 -4.11
C PRO A 150 -2.00 14.35 -4.59
N GLY A 151 -2.07 15.52 -5.21
CA GLY A 151 -0.94 16.21 -5.84
C GLY A 151 -0.68 15.76 -7.28
N THR A 152 0.24 16.44 -7.98
CA THR A 152 0.59 16.13 -9.38
C THR A 152 1.64 15.02 -9.49
N LEU A 153 2.46 14.84 -8.45
CA LEU A 153 3.55 13.88 -8.40
C LEU A 153 3.58 13.17 -7.04
N PHE A 154 4.19 11.98 -7.02
CA PHE A 154 4.44 11.28 -5.77
C PHE A 154 5.35 12.12 -4.85
N SER A 155 4.91 12.32 -3.61
CA SER A 155 5.76 12.84 -2.54
C SER A 155 5.56 12.00 -1.28
N SER A 156 6.55 12.00 -0.39
CA SER A 156 6.42 11.30 0.89
C SER A 156 5.33 11.90 1.79
N ALA A 157 5.01 13.20 1.60
CA ALA A 157 3.94 13.90 2.29
C ALA A 157 2.56 13.47 1.76
N THR A 158 2.32 13.58 0.45
CA THR A 158 1.05 13.16 -0.16
C THR A 158 0.74 11.68 0.09
N ALA A 159 1.77 10.82 0.04
CA ALA A 159 1.60 9.43 0.43
C ALA A 159 1.24 9.28 1.92
N TYR A 160 1.86 10.05 2.82
CA TYR A 160 1.53 10.01 4.25
C TYR A 160 0.06 10.38 4.51
N ASP A 161 -0.44 11.40 3.83
CA ASP A 161 -1.82 11.87 3.95
C ASP A 161 -2.82 10.81 3.47
N VAL A 162 -2.50 10.10 2.37
CA VAL A 162 -3.31 8.94 1.90
C VAL A 162 -3.43 7.84 2.95
N PHE A 163 -2.38 7.60 3.75
CA PHE A 163 -2.42 6.60 4.84
C PHE A 163 -3.08 7.09 6.12
N HIS A 164 -3.10 8.39 6.32
CA HIS A 164 -3.63 9.05 7.51
C HIS A 164 -4.61 10.12 7.05
N PRO A 165 -5.77 9.71 6.49
CA PRO A 165 -6.79 10.68 6.16
C PRO A 165 -7.08 11.51 7.42
N PRO A 166 -7.29 12.82 7.28
CA PRO A 166 -7.55 13.68 8.42
C PRO A 166 -8.73 13.11 9.20
N GLY A 167 -8.54 12.96 10.51
CA GLY A 167 -9.61 12.54 11.40
C GLY A 167 -10.76 13.56 11.39
N PRO A 168 -11.93 13.20 11.94
CA PRO A 168 -12.99 14.17 12.13
C PRO A 168 -12.43 15.39 12.86
N LYS A 169 -12.77 16.60 12.39
CA LYS A 169 -12.43 17.82 13.12
C LYS A 169 -13.11 17.72 14.49
N VAL A 170 -12.29 17.57 15.52
CA VAL A 170 -12.75 17.55 16.91
C VAL A 170 -12.67 18.97 17.44
N GLU A 171 -13.76 19.45 18.05
CA GLU A 171 -13.87 20.82 18.57
C GLU A 171 -12.72 21.16 19.53
N TRP A 172 -12.27 20.19 20.34
CA TRP A 172 -11.17 20.36 21.29
C TRP A 172 -9.78 20.49 20.64
N SER A 173 -9.63 20.21 19.33
CA SER A 173 -8.33 20.40 18.65
C SER A 173 -7.89 21.87 18.67
N SER A 174 -8.84 22.80 18.63
CA SER A 174 -8.60 24.24 18.76
C SER A 174 -8.10 24.64 20.15
N LEU A 175 -8.64 24.01 21.21
CA LEU A 175 -8.25 24.23 22.61
C LEU A 175 -6.81 23.80 22.87
N LEU A 176 -6.40 22.73 22.21
CA LEU A 176 -5.01 22.32 22.22
C LEU A 176 -4.18 23.39 21.51
N VAL A 177 -4.43 23.65 20.22
CA VAL A 177 -3.65 24.59 19.36
C VAL A 177 -3.52 26.00 19.94
N GLY A 178 -4.54 26.51 20.62
CA GLY A 178 -4.58 27.89 21.11
C GLY A 178 -4.13 28.12 22.56
N SER A 179 -4.24 27.15 23.48
CA SER A 179 -4.27 27.49 24.91
C SER A 179 -2.95 27.36 25.69
N LEU A 180 -1.98 26.57 25.21
CA LEU A 180 -0.81 26.23 26.03
C LEU A 180 0.50 26.41 25.24
N LYS A 181 1.43 27.24 25.71
CA LYS A 181 2.74 27.44 25.04
C LYS A 181 3.79 26.36 25.38
N ILE A 182 3.47 25.44 26.30
CA ILE A 182 4.40 24.45 26.82
C ILE A 182 3.95 23.05 26.37
N PRO A 183 4.79 22.30 25.62
CA PRO A 183 4.44 20.97 25.10
C PRO A 183 3.99 19.95 26.16
N ARG A 184 4.53 20.07 27.38
CA ARG A 184 4.17 19.20 28.51
C ARG A 184 2.70 19.37 28.91
N HIS A 185 2.20 20.61 28.99
CA HIS A 185 0.81 20.86 29.38
C HIS A 185 -0.18 20.40 28.31
N TRP A 186 0.18 20.58 27.03
CA TRP A 186 -0.57 20.03 25.90
C TRP A 186 -0.74 18.52 25.98
N PHE A 187 0.36 17.82 26.27
CA PHE A 187 0.34 16.36 26.36
C PHE A 187 -0.55 15.88 27.52
N ILE A 188 -0.47 16.55 28.67
CA ILE A 188 -1.33 16.25 29.83
C ILE A 188 -2.80 16.55 29.52
N LEU A 189 -3.10 17.72 28.92
CA LEU A 189 -4.47 18.09 28.54
C LEU A 189 -5.05 17.12 27.50
N TRP A 190 -4.26 16.70 26.52
CA TRP A 190 -4.65 15.68 25.54
C TRP A 190 -4.96 14.34 26.20
N LEU A 191 -4.13 13.90 27.15
CA LEU A 191 -4.42 12.69 27.95
C LEU A 191 -5.70 12.86 28.80
N ALA A 192 -5.96 14.06 29.32
CA ALA A 192 -7.14 14.36 30.13
C ALA A 192 -8.42 14.27 29.30
N ILE A 193 -8.42 14.89 28.12
CA ILE A 193 -9.53 14.82 27.15
C ILE A 193 -9.79 13.37 26.73
N LEU A 194 -8.74 12.56 26.59
CA LEU A 194 -8.87 11.14 26.26
C LEU A 194 -9.23 10.24 27.45
N GLY A 195 -9.35 10.78 28.68
CA GLY A 195 -9.61 9.98 29.89
C GLY A 195 -8.49 9.00 30.24
N ARG A 196 -7.25 9.31 29.85
CA ARG A 196 -6.07 8.42 29.97
C ARG A 196 -5.06 8.87 31.02
N LEU A 197 -5.41 9.80 31.91
CA LEU A 197 -4.56 10.04 33.08
C LEU A 197 -4.68 8.87 34.07
N SER A 198 -3.55 8.49 34.66
CA SER A 198 -3.56 7.58 35.80
C SER A 198 -4.30 8.24 36.97
N THR A 199 -5.12 7.45 37.67
CA THR A 199 -6.00 7.85 38.78
C THR A 199 -5.30 8.55 39.95
N LEU A 200 -3.97 8.48 40.01
CA LEU A 200 -3.16 9.17 41.03
C LEU A 200 -3.10 10.69 40.83
N VAL A 201 -3.30 11.20 39.62
CA VAL A 201 -3.37 12.66 39.37
C VAL A 201 -4.76 13.22 39.67
N THR A 202 -5.82 12.43 39.51
CA THR A 202 -7.19 12.82 39.89
C THR A 202 -7.35 13.02 41.40
N ALA A 203 -6.54 12.36 42.23
CA ALA A 203 -6.61 12.52 43.69
C ALA A 203 -5.91 13.78 44.22
N LEU A 204 -5.00 14.40 43.47
CA LEU A 204 -4.35 15.65 43.86
C LEU A 204 -5.07 16.90 43.33
N GLY A 205 -6.16 16.72 42.57
CA GLY A 205 -6.97 17.77 41.96
C GLY A 205 -8.44 17.72 42.38
N HIS A 206 -8.73 17.46 43.66
CA HIS A 206 -10.07 17.54 44.26
C HIS A 206 -10.66 18.98 44.29
N SER A 207 -10.50 19.73 43.20
CA SER A 207 -11.13 21.06 43.03
C SER A 207 -11.69 21.32 41.64
N LEU A 208 -11.51 20.42 40.66
CA LEU A 208 -12.09 20.58 39.32
C LEU A 208 -12.71 19.26 38.83
N CYS A 209 -13.89 18.94 39.35
CA CYS A 209 -14.79 17.96 38.74
C CYS A 209 -15.35 18.54 37.44
N ILE A 210 -14.84 18.07 36.29
CA ILE A 210 -15.59 18.15 35.03
C ILE A 210 -16.38 16.84 34.93
N VAL A 211 -17.66 16.91 35.25
CA VAL A 211 -18.62 15.83 35.03
C VAL A 211 -18.90 15.78 33.53
N SER A 212 -18.49 14.71 32.85
CA SER A 212 -18.99 14.38 31.51
C SER A 212 -20.30 13.60 31.64
N ARG A 213 -21.38 14.11 31.04
CA ARG A 213 -22.50 13.28 30.57
C ARG A 213 -22.27 12.93 29.11
#